data_AF-A0A5B7AR40-F1
#
_entry.id   AF-A0A5B7AR40-F1
#
_cell.length_a   1.000
_cell.length_b   1.000
_cell.length_c   1.000
_cell.angle_alpha   90.00
_cell.angle_beta   90.00
_cell.angle_gamma   90.00
#
_symmetry.space_group_name_H-M   'P 1'
#
loop_
_entity.id
_entity.type
_entity.pdbx_description
1 polymer ?
#
loop_
_entity_poly.entity_id
_entity_poly.type
_entity_poly.pdbx_seq_one_letter_code
_entity_poly.pdbx_strand_id
1 'polypeptide(L)'
;QAEVILADGQSTKTRIDQLNELQKQVGLPPEYAQKIIKSITTTKLAAALETAVGRGRLNIKEIRELKESGVNLDSMISESLRENLFKKTVDEIFSSGTGEFDEEEVYQKIPQDLNINAEKSKRVVHELARTRLSNSLIQAVALLRQRNCPGVVGSLNDLLSCDKAVPSQPLSWEAPEELSDLFVIYLKSDPAPEKLSRLQYLLDISDSTAEALRGMGDRGLPIGAAEEEEFVF
;
A
#
# COMPACT_ATOMS: atom_id res chain seq x y z
N GLN A 1 -35.09 23.51 -20.16
CA GLN A 1 -34.16 23.93 -21.23
C GLN A 1 -32.73 24.14 -20.72
N ALA A 2 -32.52 24.79 -19.56
CA ALA A 2 -31.18 24.82 -18.93
C ALA A 2 -30.59 23.42 -18.70
N GLU A 3 -31.39 22.44 -18.28
CA GLU A 3 -30.95 21.04 -18.07
C GLU A 3 -30.44 20.30 -19.31
N VAL A 4 -30.83 20.71 -20.52
CA VAL A 4 -30.46 19.97 -21.76
C VAL A 4 -29.11 20.43 -22.30
N ILE A 5 -28.70 21.68 -21.99
CA ILE A 5 -27.34 22.18 -22.28
C ILE A 5 -26.31 21.63 -21.27
N LEU A 6 -26.79 21.04 -20.15
CA LEU A 6 -25.97 20.52 -19.05
C LEU A 6 -25.43 19.09 -19.27
N ALA A 7 -25.92 18.36 -20.27
CA ALA A 7 -25.52 16.98 -20.54
C ALA A 7 -24.34 16.86 -21.53
N ASP A 8 -23.96 17.94 -22.20
CA ASP A 8 -23.00 17.88 -23.32
C ASP A 8 -21.56 18.18 -22.86
N GLY A 9 -20.62 17.36 -23.33
CA GLY A 9 -19.24 17.21 -22.83
C GLY A 9 -18.29 18.41 -23.02
N GLN A 10 -18.76 19.65 -23.01
CA GLN A 10 -17.94 20.84 -23.23
C GLN A 10 -16.99 21.17 -22.08
N SER A 11 -15.87 21.81 -22.42
CA SER A 11 -14.83 22.25 -21.49
C SER A 11 -15.38 23.23 -20.44
N THR A 12 -14.77 23.23 -19.25
CA THR A 12 -15.26 23.99 -18.08
C THR A 12 -15.33 25.50 -18.36
N LYS A 13 -14.47 26.01 -19.26
CA LYS A 13 -14.40 27.43 -19.63
C LYS A 13 -15.57 27.87 -20.50
N THR A 14 -15.88 27.11 -21.55
CA THR A 14 -17.05 27.36 -22.42
C THR A 14 -18.37 27.28 -21.66
N ARG A 15 -18.48 26.38 -20.69
CA ARG A 15 -19.65 26.27 -19.79
C ARG A 15 -19.83 27.50 -18.90
N ILE A 16 -18.74 28.03 -18.34
CA ILE A 16 -18.79 29.24 -17.49
C ILE A 16 -19.23 30.46 -18.31
N ASP A 17 -18.72 30.59 -19.53
CA ASP A 17 -19.07 31.71 -20.41
C ASP A 17 -20.54 31.66 -20.86
N GLN A 18 -21.05 30.46 -21.20
CA GLN A 18 -22.46 30.26 -21.53
C GLN A 18 -23.40 30.50 -20.34
N LEU A 19 -22.98 30.13 -19.13
CA LEU A 19 -23.74 30.39 -17.90
C LEU A 19 -23.81 31.88 -17.56
N ASN A 20 -22.70 32.60 -17.75
CA ASN A 20 -22.65 34.06 -17.58
C ASN A 20 -23.53 34.78 -18.62
N GLU A 21 -23.58 34.28 -19.85
CA GLU A 21 -24.42 34.84 -20.91
C GLU A 21 -25.92 34.58 -20.66
N LEU A 22 -26.27 33.36 -20.24
CA LEU A 22 -27.63 33.03 -19.80
C LEU A 22 -28.05 33.88 -18.60
N GLN A 23 -27.17 34.07 -17.61
CA GLN A 23 -27.44 34.93 -16.46
C GLN A 23 -27.84 36.34 -16.89
N LYS A 24 -27.13 36.94 -17.86
CA LYS A 24 -27.44 38.27 -18.40
C LYS A 24 -28.77 38.30 -19.15
N GLN A 25 -29.12 37.24 -19.89
CA GLN A 25 -30.38 37.17 -20.63
C GLN A 25 -31.61 36.97 -19.75
N VAL A 26 -31.51 36.22 -18.65
CA VAL A 26 -32.67 35.91 -17.77
C VAL A 26 -32.75 36.81 -16.53
N GLY A 27 -31.80 37.74 -16.34
CA GLY A 27 -31.80 38.68 -15.21
C GLY A 27 -31.56 38.03 -13.84
N LEU A 28 -30.90 36.88 -13.79
CA LEU A 28 -30.65 36.13 -12.56
C LEU A 28 -29.60 36.84 -11.68
N PRO A 29 -29.79 36.89 -10.34
CA PRO A 29 -28.81 37.46 -9.44
C PRO A 29 -27.42 36.80 -9.61
N PRO A 30 -26.33 37.57 -9.62
CA PRO A 30 -24.97 37.05 -9.80
C PRO A 30 -24.57 35.97 -8.79
N GLU A 31 -25.13 36.03 -7.58
CA GLU A 31 -24.93 35.01 -6.55
C GLU A 31 -25.44 33.62 -6.99
N TYR A 32 -26.55 33.56 -7.74
CA TYR A 32 -27.12 32.29 -8.20
C TYR A 32 -26.31 31.67 -9.34
N ALA A 33 -25.87 32.48 -10.31
CA ALA A 33 -25.01 32.00 -11.39
C ALA A 33 -23.64 31.54 -10.88
N GLN A 34 -23.03 32.29 -9.95
CA GLN A 34 -21.80 31.86 -9.27
C GLN A 34 -21.99 30.57 -8.48
N LYS A 35 -23.14 30.39 -7.81
CA LYS A 35 -23.46 29.15 -7.10
C LYS A 35 -23.55 27.96 -8.05
N ILE A 36 -24.17 28.12 -9.23
CA ILE A 36 -24.27 27.07 -10.27
C ILE A 36 -22.89 26.77 -10.89
N ILE A 37 -22.09 27.81 -11.17
CA ILE A 37 -20.72 27.61 -11.66
C ILE A 37 -19.90 26.83 -10.62
N LYS A 38 -19.94 27.25 -9.36
CA LYS A 38 -19.23 26.58 -8.26
C LYS A 38 -19.70 25.14 -8.09
N SER A 39 -21.00 24.87 -8.16
CA SER A 39 -21.51 23.49 -8.06
C SER A 39 -21.04 22.62 -9.23
N ILE A 40 -21.07 23.13 -10.46
CA ILE A 40 -20.62 22.38 -11.65
C ILE A 40 -19.12 22.06 -11.59
N THR A 41 -18.30 23.04 -11.21
CA THR A 41 -16.85 22.84 -11.07
C THR A 41 -16.56 21.82 -9.96
N THR A 42 -17.29 21.90 -8.84
CA THR A 42 -17.20 20.94 -7.72
C THR A 42 -17.58 19.53 -8.15
N THR A 43 -18.69 19.36 -8.86
CA THR A 43 -19.14 18.03 -9.34
C THR A 43 -18.17 17.42 -10.35
N LYS A 44 -17.62 18.22 -11.29
CA LYS A 44 -16.64 17.72 -12.26
C LYS A 44 -15.32 17.33 -11.59
N LEU A 45 -14.89 18.12 -10.61
CA LEU A 45 -13.68 17.84 -9.83
C LEU A 45 -13.88 16.57 -8.99
N ALA A 46 -15.03 16.41 -8.34
CA ALA A 46 -15.42 15.18 -7.64
C ALA A 46 -15.35 13.96 -8.57
N ALA A 47 -15.98 13.99 -9.74
CA ALA A 47 -15.93 12.87 -10.69
C ALA A 47 -14.50 12.55 -11.19
N ALA A 48 -13.67 13.57 -11.38
CA ALA A 48 -12.26 13.39 -11.74
C ALA A 48 -11.45 12.76 -10.59
N LEU A 49 -11.70 13.18 -9.34
CA LEU A 49 -11.11 12.60 -8.14
C LEU A 49 -11.54 11.15 -7.95
N GLU A 50 -12.84 10.83 -8.05
CA GLU A 50 -13.34 9.46 -7.97
C GLU A 50 -12.68 8.56 -9.02
N THR A 51 -12.55 9.06 -10.26
CA THR A 51 -11.88 8.33 -11.34
C THR A 51 -10.39 8.15 -11.05
N ALA A 52 -9.72 9.17 -10.53
CA ALA A 52 -8.29 9.11 -10.22
C ALA A 52 -8.01 8.16 -9.04
N VAL A 53 -8.82 8.20 -7.98
CA VAL A 53 -8.78 7.24 -6.87
C VAL A 53 -9.07 5.83 -7.37
N GLY A 54 -10.15 5.64 -8.14
CA GLY A 54 -10.53 4.32 -8.68
C GLY A 54 -9.49 3.72 -9.63
N ARG A 55 -8.73 4.56 -10.35
CA ARG A 55 -7.59 4.12 -11.20
C ARG A 55 -6.27 4.02 -10.43
N GLY A 56 -6.28 4.26 -9.12
CA GLY A 56 -5.09 4.21 -8.28
C GLY A 56 -4.03 5.26 -8.61
N ARG A 57 -4.43 6.35 -9.27
CA ARG A 57 -3.56 7.49 -9.64
C ARG A 57 -3.44 8.53 -8.55
N LEU A 58 -4.20 8.37 -7.47
CA LEU A 58 -4.10 9.18 -6.26
C LEU A 58 -3.57 8.32 -5.11
N ASN A 59 -2.53 8.82 -4.45
CA ASN A 59 -1.97 8.27 -3.22
C ASN A 59 -2.30 9.17 -2.02
N ILE A 60 -1.97 8.71 -0.81
CA ILE A 60 -2.28 9.45 0.42
C ILE A 60 -1.57 10.81 0.51
N LYS A 61 -0.37 10.95 -0.08
CA LYS A 61 0.39 12.21 -0.07
C LYS A 61 -0.31 13.26 -0.93
N GLU A 62 -0.72 12.90 -2.14
CA GLU A 62 -1.48 13.78 -3.04
C GLU A 62 -2.83 14.17 -2.42
N ILE A 63 -3.44 13.27 -1.65
CA ILE A 63 -4.67 13.54 -0.90
C ILE A 63 -4.46 14.56 0.23
N ARG A 64 -3.33 14.50 0.95
CA ARG A 64 -2.94 15.53 1.92
C ARG A 64 -2.71 16.88 1.24
N GLU A 65 -1.99 16.90 0.11
CA GLU A 65 -1.75 18.13 -0.66
C GLU A 65 -3.06 18.77 -1.15
N LEU A 66 -4.03 17.95 -1.57
CA LEU A 66 -5.36 18.43 -1.96
C LEU A 66 -6.10 19.03 -0.76
N LYS A 67 -6.01 18.39 0.41
CA LYS A 67 -6.65 18.87 1.65
C LYS A 67 -6.01 20.19 2.13
N GLU A 68 -4.69 20.30 2.07
CA GLU A 68 -3.95 21.54 2.34
C GLU A 68 -4.30 22.67 1.37
N SER A 69 -4.58 22.32 0.11
CA SER A 69 -5.07 23.26 -0.92
C SER A 69 -6.55 23.68 -0.73
N GLY A 70 -7.20 23.22 0.36
CA GLY A 70 -8.58 23.57 0.71
C GLY A 70 -9.65 22.75 0.00
N VAL A 71 -9.29 21.62 -0.63
CA VAL A 71 -10.25 20.70 -1.26
C VAL A 71 -10.93 19.84 -0.20
N ASN A 72 -12.26 19.96 -0.07
CA ASN A 72 -13.03 19.14 0.86
C ASN A 72 -13.34 17.76 0.26
N LEU A 73 -12.42 16.82 0.46
CA LEU A 73 -12.53 15.45 0.00
C LEU A 73 -13.73 14.70 0.57
N ASP A 74 -14.12 14.98 1.82
CA ASP A 74 -15.24 14.30 2.49
C ASP A 74 -16.57 14.50 1.77
N SER A 75 -16.71 15.64 1.08
CA SER A 75 -17.89 15.97 0.27
C SER A 75 -17.78 15.54 -1.20
N MET A 76 -16.57 15.27 -1.67
CA MET A 76 -16.26 15.05 -3.09
C MET A 76 -16.04 13.58 -3.46
N ILE A 77 -15.65 12.74 -2.50
CA ILE A 77 -15.49 11.31 -2.70
C ILE A 77 -16.27 10.54 -1.64
N SER A 78 -16.94 9.47 -2.07
CA SER A 78 -17.70 8.62 -1.17
C SER A 78 -16.81 7.99 -0.07
N GLU A 79 -17.42 7.67 1.07
CA GLU A 79 -16.73 6.97 2.16
C GLU A 79 -16.12 5.63 1.71
N SER A 80 -16.82 4.88 0.85
CA SER A 80 -16.30 3.61 0.32
C SER A 80 -15.03 3.78 -0.53
N LEU A 81 -14.91 4.86 -1.29
CA LEU A 81 -13.67 5.18 -2.03
C LEU A 81 -12.54 5.58 -1.08
N ARG A 82 -12.84 6.32 -0.01
CA ARG A 82 -11.86 6.67 1.04
C ARG A 82 -11.36 5.42 1.76
N GLU A 83 -12.25 4.48 2.09
CA GLU A 83 -11.89 3.18 2.65
C GLU A 83 -11.03 2.33 1.70
N ASN A 84 -11.34 2.33 0.40
CA ASN A 84 -10.54 1.62 -0.59
C ASN A 84 -9.15 2.24 -0.77
N LEU A 85 -9.05 3.56 -0.73
CA LEU A 85 -7.76 4.26 -0.75
C LEU A 85 -6.94 3.88 0.49
N PHE A 86 -7.55 3.88 1.68
CA PHE A 86 -6.91 3.43 2.92
C PHE A 86 -6.35 2.02 2.77
N LYS A 87 -7.16 1.06 2.32
CA LYS A 87 -6.75 -0.33 2.07
C LYS A 87 -5.53 -0.39 1.16
N LYS A 88 -5.56 0.35 0.04
CA LYS A 88 -4.46 0.38 -0.92
C LYS A 88 -3.18 0.96 -0.33
N THR A 89 -3.28 2.06 0.42
CA THR A 89 -2.11 2.66 1.09
C THR A 89 -1.50 1.71 2.12
N VAL A 90 -2.33 1.02 2.91
CA VAL A 90 -1.84 0.00 3.86
C VAL A 90 -1.17 -1.17 3.12
N ASP A 91 -1.73 -1.60 2.00
CA ASP A 91 -1.17 -2.67 1.16
C ASP A 91 0.20 -2.27 0.56
N GLU A 92 0.35 -1.01 0.14
CA GLU A 92 1.61 -0.43 -0.33
C GLU A 92 2.66 -0.34 0.79
N ILE A 93 2.25 0.02 2.02
CA ILE A 93 3.15 0.05 3.20
C ILE A 93 3.68 -1.36 3.49
N PHE A 94 2.79 -2.35 3.51
CA PHE A 94 3.17 -3.76 3.74
C PHE A 94 4.00 -4.37 2.60
N SER A 95 4.03 -3.75 1.42
CA SER A 95 4.79 -4.22 0.24
C SER A 95 5.96 -3.30 -0.11
N SER A 96 6.41 -2.46 0.82
CA SER A 96 7.44 -1.45 0.58
C SER A 96 8.87 -2.01 0.56
N GLY A 97 9.08 -3.22 1.05
CA GLY A 97 10.38 -3.88 1.20
C GLY A 97 11.24 -3.35 2.34
N THR A 98 10.74 -2.39 3.13
CA THR A 98 11.52 -1.68 4.17
C THR A 98 11.41 -2.34 5.56
N GLY A 99 10.28 -3.01 5.82
CA GLY A 99 9.96 -3.58 7.14
C GLY A 99 9.63 -2.52 8.19
N GLU A 100 9.41 -1.28 7.75
CA GLU A 100 8.92 -0.21 8.60
C GLU A 100 7.39 -0.22 8.63
N PHE A 101 6.84 -0.14 9.83
CA PHE A 101 5.42 -0.01 10.08
C PHE A 101 5.24 1.03 11.17
N ASP A 102 4.73 2.20 10.79
CA ASP A 102 4.44 3.29 11.73
C ASP A 102 2.97 3.17 12.17
N GLU A 103 2.78 2.75 13.43
CA GLU A 103 1.46 2.58 14.02
C GLU A 103 0.68 3.90 14.11
N GLU A 104 1.33 5.02 14.40
CA GLU A 104 0.68 6.32 14.51
C GLU A 104 0.18 6.79 13.14
N GLU A 105 1.03 6.63 12.11
CA GLU A 105 0.68 6.95 10.74
C GLU A 105 -0.52 6.10 10.27
N VAL A 106 -0.46 4.78 10.44
CA VAL A 106 -1.45 3.85 9.89
C VAL A 106 -2.76 3.84 10.69
N TYR A 107 -2.71 3.90 12.02
CA TYR A 107 -3.92 3.80 12.85
C TYR A 107 -4.56 5.14 13.19
N GLN A 108 -3.83 6.26 13.07
CA GLN A 108 -4.35 7.57 13.47
C GLN A 108 -4.34 8.56 12.31
N LYS A 109 -3.17 8.89 11.75
CA LYS A 109 -3.05 9.98 10.78
C LYS A 109 -3.80 9.69 9.49
N ILE A 110 -3.57 8.54 8.85
CA ILE A 110 -4.23 8.20 7.58
C ILE A 110 -5.76 8.10 7.76
N PRO A 111 -6.31 7.42 8.79
CA PRO A 111 -7.75 7.43 9.03
C PRO A 111 -8.35 8.83 9.26
N GLN A 112 -7.63 9.73 9.95
CA GLN A 112 -8.04 11.11 10.15
C GLN A 112 -7.98 11.94 8.85
N ASP A 113 -6.95 11.73 8.03
CA ASP A 113 -6.80 12.40 6.74
C ASP A 113 -7.95 12.08 5.81
N LEU A 114 -8.31 10.79 5.78
CA LEU A 114 -9.41 10.25 4.99
C LEU A 114 -10.77 10.38 5.67
N ASN A 115 -10.83 10.86 6.91
CA ASN A 115 -12.06 10.98 7.71
C ASN A 115 -12.93 9.71 7.62
N ILE A 116 -12.31 8.57 7.96
CA ILE A 116 -12.92 7.24 8.04
C ILE A 116 -12.89 6.72 9.48
N ASN A 117 -13.72 5.73 9.77
CA ASN A 117 -13.83 5.16 11.12
C ASN A 117 -12.55 4.41 11.54
N ALA A 118 -11.85 4.93 12.56
CA ALA A 118 -10.58 4.36 13.03
C ALA A 118 -10.68 2.90 13.50
N GLU A 119 -11.76 2.50 14.18
CA GLU A 119 -11.96 1.12 14.64
C GLU A 119 -12.15 0.15 13.47
N LYS A 120 -12.93 0.56 12.46
CA LYS A 120 -13.10 -0.22 11.22
C LYS A 120 -11.77 -0.31 10.46
N SER A 121 -11.04 0.79 10.35
CA SER A 121 -9.72 0.85 9.71
C SER A 121 -8.72 -0.07 10.41
N LYS A 122 -8.69 -0.11 11.74
CA LYS A 122 -7.82 -1.03 12.49
C LYS A 122 -8.10 -2.50 12.18
N ARG A 123 -9.37 -2.90 12.10
CA ARG A 123 -9.76 -4.27 11.72
C ARG A 123 -9.27 -4.61 10.31
N VAL A 124 -9.41 -3.67 9.38
CA VAL A 124 -8.95 -3.82 8.00
C VAL A 124 -7.44 -4.01 7.93
N VAL A 125 -6.66 -3.22 8.66
CA VAL A 125 -5.20 -3.38 8.74
C VAL A 125 -4.83 -4.77 9.26
N HIS A 126 -5.49 -5.23 10.33
CA HIS A 126 -5.21 -6.55 10.89
C HIS A 126 -5.55 -7.70 9.93
N GLU A 127 -6.65 -7.60 9.19
CA GLU A 127 -7.06 -8.58 8.19
C GLU A 127 -6.08 -8.64 7.01
N LEU A 128 -5.65 -7.46 6.53
CA LEU A 128 -4.63 -7.35 5.48
C LEU A 128 -3.30 -7.94 5.94
N ALA A 129 -2.82 -7.57 7.14
CA ALA A 129 -1.58 -8.08 7.71
C ALA A 129 -1.56 -9.60 7.84
N ARG A 130 -2.65 -10.21 8.37
CA ARG A 130 -2.76 -11.68 8.49
C ARG A 130 -2.70 -12.38 7.15
N THR A 131 -3.42 -11.87 6.16
CA THR A 131 -3.43 -12.44 4.81
C THR A 131 -2.06 -12.29 4.14
N ARG A 132 -1.40 -11.15 4.37
CA ARG A 132 -0.10 -10.84 3.78
C ARG A 132 1.05 -11.62 4.41
N LEU A 133 1.03 -11.91 5.72
CA LEU A 133 2.07 -12.66 6.42
C LEU A 133 2.47 -13.96 5.70
N SER A 134 1.50 -14.84 5.41
CA SER A 134 1.76 -16.08 4.70
C SER A 134 2.20 -15.85 3.26
N ASN A 135 1.61 -14.85 2.59
CA ASN A 135 1.94 -14.53 1.19
C ASN A 135 3.38 -14.00 1.06
N SER A 136 3.85 -13.20 2.01
CA SER A 136 5.22 -12.68 2.05
C SER A 136 6.24 -13.79 2.27
N LEU A 137 5.92 -14.83 3.06
CA LEU A 137 6.78 -16.01 3.19
C LEU A 137 6.83 -16.81 1.88
N ILE A 138 5.68 -17.09 1.27
CA ILE A 138 5.60 -17.78 -0.03
C ILE A 138 6.42 -17.03 -1.08
N GLN A 139 6.29 -15.70 -1.11
CA GLN A 139 7.04 -14.85 -2.03
C GLN A 139 8.55 -14.87 -1.76
N ALA A 140 8.96 -14.86 -0.49
CA ALA A 140 10.37 -14.97 -0.11
C ALA A 140 10.97 -16.31 -0.59
N VAL A 141 10.26 -17.41 -0.39
CA VAL A 141 10.71 -18.74 -0.87
C VAL A 141 10.74 -18.82 -2.39
N ALA A 142 9.74 -18.25 -3.07
CA ALA A 142 9.73 -18.21 -4.54
C ALA A 142 10.94 -17.42 -5.08
N LEU A 143 11.29 -16.30 -4.45
CA LEU A 143 12.45 -15.47 -4.81
C LEU A 143 13.78 -16.15 -4.46
N LEU A 144 13.83 -16.92 -3.38
CA LEU A 144 14.97 -17.77 -3.02
C LEU A 144 15.27 -18.78 -4.15
N ARG A 145 14.25 -19.49 -4.64
CA ARG A 145 14.38 -20.45 -5.74
C ARG A 145 14.81 -19.79 -7.05
N GLN A 146 14.43 -18.53 -7.26
CA GLN A 146 14.88 -17.70 -8.38
C GLN A 146 16.28 -17.10 -8.18
N ARG A 147 16.94 -17.38 -7.04
CA ARG A 147 18.24 -16.81 -6.64
C ARG A 147 18.23 -15.27 -6.55
N ASN A 148 17.06 -14.66 -6.36
CA ASN A 148 16.89 -13.22 -6.23
C ASN A 148 17.06 -12.78 -4.77
N CYS A 149 18.30 -12.71 -4.30
CA CYS A 149 18.62 -12.35 -2.91
C CYS A 149 18.06 -10.96 -2.48
N PRO A 150 18.16 -9.89 -3.29
CA PRO A 150 17.56 -8.61 -2.93
C PRO A 150 16.04 -8.69 -2.76
N GLY A 151 15.37 -9.42 -3.64
CA GLY A 151 13.93 -9.67 -3.53
C GLY A 151 13.56 -10.45 -2.27
N VAL A 152 14.36 -11.46 -1.90
CA VAL A 152 14.19 -12.20 -0.64
C VAL A 152 14.22 -11.24 0.55
N VAL A 153 15.23 -10.38 0.64
CA VAL A 153 15.36 -9.41 1.74
C VAL A 153 14.14 -8.48 1.81
N GLY A 154 13.68 -7.97 0.66
CA GLY A 154 12.47 -7.15 0.59
C GLY A 154 11.23 -7.89 1.08
N SER A 155 11.01 -9.13 0.64
CA SER A 155 9.86 -9.93 1.04
C SER A 155 9.88 -10.33 2.52
N LEU A 156 11.07 -10.56 3.10
CA LEU A 156 11.23 -10.81 4.53
C LEU A 156 10.99 -9.55 5.37
N ASN A 157 11.38 -8.38 4.86
CA ASN A 157 11.03 -7.10 5.47
C ASN A 157 9.51 -6.86 5.43
N ASP A 158 8.84 -7.18 4.32
CA ASP A 158 7.37 -7.11 4.21
C ASP A 158 6.67 -8.05 5.20
N LEU A 159 7.23 -9.23 5.44
CA LEU A 159 6.75 -10.14 6.46
C LEU A 159 6.87 -9.52 7.86
N LEU A 160 8.00 -8.89 8.18
CA LEU A 160 8.22 -8.22 9.46
C LEU A 160 7.31 -7.00 9.67
N SER A 161 7.00 -6.23 8.63
CA SER A 161 6.05 -5.10 8.75
C SER A 161 4.63 -5.61 9.06
N CYS A 162 4.21 -6.71 8.43
CA CYS A 162 2.93 -7.34 8.74
C CYS A 162 2.89 -7.90 10.17
N ASP A 163 3.98 -8.49 10.63
CA ASP A 163 4.09 -9.02 11.99
C ASP A 163 4.06 -7.91 13.07
N LYS A 164 4.63 -6.74 12.79
CA LYS A 164 4.48 -5.56 13.67
C LYS A 164 3.01 -5.16 13.81
N ALA A 165 2.24 -5.19 12.72
CA ALA A 165 0.82 -4.85 12.75
C ALA A 165 -0.03 -5.91 13.47
N VAL A 166 0.29 -7.19 13.29
CA VAL A 166 -0.37 -8.31 13.97
C VAL A 166 0.68 -9.36 14.35
N PRO A 167 1.14 -9.37 15.61
CA PRO A 167 2.12 -10.35 16.07
C PRO A 167 1.64 -11.78 15.82
N SER A 168 2.43 -12.51 15.04
CA SER A 168 2.12 -13.87 14.61
C SER A 168 2.87 -14.91 15.45
N GLN A 169 2.31 -16.11 15.45
CA GLN A 169 3.02 -17.34 15.81
C GLN A 169 4.01 -17.72 14.69
N PRO A 170 4.97 -18.61 14.97
CA PRO A 170 5.90 -19.11 13.96
C PRO A 170 5.16 -19.66 12.74
N LEU A 171 5.70 -19.37 11.57
CA LEU A 171 5.11 -19.75 10.30
C LEU A 171 5.54 -21.17 9.96
N SER A 172 4.58 -21.99 9.55
CA SER A 172 4.85 -23.35 9.09
C SER A 172 5.25 -23.34 7.62
N TRP A 173 6.30 -24.08 7.28
CA TRP A 173 6.72 -24.33 5.90
C TRP A 173 7.15 -25.78 5.71
N GLU A 174 6.95 -26.34 4.52
CA GLU A 174 7.18 -27.77 4.25
C GLU A 174 8.68 -28.14 4.22
N ALA A 175 9.56 -27.20 3.85
CA ALA A 175 11.00 -27.41 3.71
C ALA A 175 11.79 -26.51 4.70
N PRO A 176 12.17 -27.03 5.89
CA PRO A 176 12.91 -26.26 6.89
C PRO A 176 14.27 -25.74 6.42
N GLU A 177 14.87 -26.38 5.42
CA GLU A 177 16.13 -25.96 4.80
C GLU A 177 15.97 -24.61 4.09
N GLU A 178 14.84 -24.41 3.39
CA GLU A 178 14.54 -23.13 2.73
C GLU A 178 14.40 -22.00 3.75
N LEU A 179 13.86 -22.26 4.94
CA LEU A 179 13.78 -21.27 6.01
C LEU A 179 15.17 -20.90 6.55
N SER A 180 16.06 -21.88 6.65
CA SER A 180 17.46 -21.65 7.04
C SER A 180 18.19 -20.79 6.01
N ASP A 181 17.99 -21.06 4.72
CA ASP A 181 18.56 -20.27 3.62
C ASP A 181 18.04 -18.83 3.62
N LEU A 182 16.74 -18.63 3.83
CA LEU A 182 16.13 -17.30 3.98
C LEU A 182 16.78 -16.53 5.14
N PHE A 183 16.97 -17.18 6.28
CA PHE A 183 17.62 -16.59 7.45
C PHE A 183 19.07 -16.19 7.17
N VAL A 184 19.85 -17.03 6.48
CA VAL A 184 21.24 -16.70 6.13
C VAL A 184 21.30 -15.53 5.14
N ILE A 185 20.43 -15.51 4.13
CA ILE A 185 20.37 -14.39 3.18
C ILE A 185 20.04 -13.09 3.91
N TYR A 186 19.07 -13.13 4.82
CA TYR A 186 18.70 -11.97 5.62
C TYR A 186 19.83 -11.53 6.55
N LEU A 187 20.48 -12.46 7.25
CA LEU A 187 21.65 -12.17 8.10
C LEU A 187 22.76 -11.45 7.33
N LYS A 188 23.05 -11.91 6.10
CA LYS A 188 24.09 -11.31 5.23
C LYS A 188 23.74 -9.90 4.74
N SER A 189 22.47 -9.50 4.81
CA SER A 189 22.03 -8.15 4.47
C SER A 189 22.28 -7.12 5.59
N ASP A 190 22.91 -7.55 6.70
CA ASP A 190 23.21 -6.75 7.89
C ASP A 190 21.97 -6.02 8.48
N PRO A 191 20.93 -6.78 8.86
CA PRO A 191 19.71 -6.22 9.40
C PRO A 191 19.88 -5.78 10.86
N ALA A 192 19.00 -4.89 11.31
CA ALA A 192 18.94 -4.53 12.73
C ALA A 192 18.76 -5.78 13.61
N PRO A 193 19.44 -5.89 14.77
CA PRO A 193 19.38 -7.08 15.63
C PRO A 193 17.96 -7.49 16.01
N GLU A 194 17.09 -6.50 16.26
CA GLU A 194 15.67 -6.71 16.58
C GLU A 194 14.90 -7.40 15.44
N LYS A 195 15.12 -6.96 14.20
CA LYS A 195 14.51 -7.56 12.99
C LYS A 195 14.98 -8.99 12.80
N LEU A 196 16.28 -9.23 13.02
CA LEU A 196 16.87 -10.56 12.90
C LEU A 196 16.36 -11.54 13.95
N SER A 197 16.30 -11.14 15.23
CA SER A 197 15.74 -11.96 16.30
C SER A 197 14.26 -12.26 16.08
N ARG A 198 13.49 -11.27 15.59
CA ARG A 198 12.08 -11.48 15.30
C ARG A 198 11.89 -12.42 14.11
N LEU A 199 12.69 -12.29 13.06
CA LEU A 199 12.66 -13.20 11.92
C LEU A 199 13.03 -14.62 12.34
N GLN A 200 14.05 -14.81 13.19
CA GLN A 200 14.44 -16.12 13.71
C GLN A 200 13.25 -16.83 14.37
N TYR A 201 12.49 -16.11 15.21
CA TYR A 201 11.28 -16.65 15.84
C TYR A 201 10.19 -17.00 14.82
N LEU A 202 9.95 -16.13 13.83
CA LEU A 202 8.90 -16.35 12.82
C LEU A 202 9.20 -17.51 11.88
N LEU A 203 10.48 -17.82 11.64
CA LEU A 203 10.92 -18.96 10.84
C LEU A 203 11.10 -20.25 11.68
N ASP A 204 10.76 -20.22 12.96
CA ASP A 204 10.93 -21.33 13.91
C ASP A 204 12.36 -21.90 13.98
N ILE A 205 13.36 -21.02 13.88
CA ILE A 205 14.77 -21.41 13.92
C ILE A 205 15.26 -21.43 15.38
N SER A 206 15.69 -22.60 15.84
CA SER A 206 16.26 -22.77 17.18
C SER A 206 17.56 -21.98 17.35
N ASP A 207 17.85 -21.56 18.59
CA ASP A 207 19.06 -20.78 18.89
C ASP A 207 20.35 -21.51 18.47
N SER A 208 20.41 -22.84 18.67
CA SER A 208 21.55 -23.65 18.23
C SER A 208 21.75 -23.64 16.71
N THR A 209 20.66 -23.68 15.94
CA THR A 209 20.73 -23.63 14.48
C THR A 209 21.11 -22.22 14.02
N ALA A 210 20.54 -21.19 14.62
CA ALA A 210 20.88 -19.80 14.31
C ALA A 210 22.36 -19.48 14.59
N GLU A 211 22.92 -19.97 15.70
CA GLU A 211 24.35 -19.83 16.01
C GLU A 211 25.25 -20.54 14.99
N ALA A 212 24.89 -21.77 14.59
CA ALA A 212 25.62 -22.52 13.56
C ALA A 212 25.59 -21.79 12.20
N LEU A 213 24.43 -21.26 11.81
CA LEU A 213 24.25 -20.50 10.56
C LEU A 213 25.02 -19.18 10.56
N ARG A 214 25.09 -18.48 11.72
CA ARG A 214 25.94 -17.30 11.89
C ARG A 214 27.43 -17.63 11.70
N GLY A 215 27.88 -18.76 12.24
CA GLY A 215 29.25 -19.25 12.04
C GLY A 215 29.58 -19.68 10.61
N MET A 216 28.58 -20.18 9.86
CA MET A 216 28.72 -20.54 8.44
C MET A 216 28.65 -19.34 7.50
N GLY A 217 27.90 -18.28 7.85
CA GLY A 217 27.76 -17.06 7.04
C GLY A 217 29.10 -16.40 6.70
N ASP A 218 30.09 -16.55 7.58
CA ASP A 218 31.47 -16.04 7.45
C ASP A 218 32.33 -16.87 6.47
N ARG A 219 31.89 -18.09 6.10
CA ARG A 219 32.62 -19.00 5.18
C ARG A 219 32.06 -19.05 3.75
N GLY A 220 31.08 -18.21 3.41
CA GLY A 220 30.41 -18.25 2.11
C GLY A 220 29.41 -19.41 2.03
N LEU A 221 28.24 -19.16 1.44
CA LEU A 221 27.25 -20.22 1.22
C LEU A 221 27.75 -21.13 0.09
N PRO A 222 27.67 -22.46 0.21
CA PRO A 222 27.67 -23.33 -0.95
C PRO A 222 26.29 -23.19 -1.61
N ILE A 223 26.11 -22.16 -2.44
CA ILE A 223 24.94 -22.08 -3.32
C ILE A 223 25.16 -23.13 -4.41
N GLY A 224 24.69 -24.35 -4.13
CA GLY A 224 24.67 -25.48 -5.05
C GLY A 224 26.02 -26.17 -5.21
N ALA A 225 26.22 -27.28 -4.49
CA ALA A 225 26.86 -28.42 -5.13
C ALA A 225 25.90 -28.85 -6.26
N ALA A 226 26.08 -28.26 -7.44
CA ALA A 226 25.56 -28.85 -8.65
C ALA A 226 26.28 -30.18 -8.79
N GLU A 227 25.60 -31.27 -8.48
CA GLU A 227 25.87 -32.53 -9.17
C GLU A 227 25.68 -32.22 -10.66
N GLU A 228 26.81 -32.04 -11.36
CA GLU A 228 26.87 -32.14 -12.80
C GLU A 228 26.50 -33.60 -13.17
N GLU A 229 25.21 -33.91 -13.21
CA GLU A 229 24.74 -35.04 -14.01
C GLU A 229 24.88 -34.62 -15.47
N GLU A 230 26.00 -35.07 -16.05
CA GLU A 230 26.30 -35.06 -17.47
C GLU A 230 25.21 -35.84 -18.23
N PHE A 231 24.15 -35.15 -18.65
CA PHE A 231 23.20 -35.69 -19.62
C PHE A 231 23.89 -35.77 -20.99
N VAL A 232 24.41 -36.95 -21.32
CA VAL A 232 24.79 -37.32 -22.69
C VAL A 232 23.50 -37.60 -23.47
N PHE A 233 23.23 -36.80 -24.50
CA PHE A 233 22.19 -37.02 -25.51
C PHE A 233 22.62 -38.08 -26.54
#